data_AF-A0A5R9E6Y3-F1
#
_entry.id   AF-A0A5R9E6Y3-F1
#
_cell.length_a   1.000
_cell.length_b   1.000
_cell.length_c   1.000
_cell.angle_alpha   90.00
_cell.angle_beta   90.00
_cell.angle_gamma   90.00
#
_symmetry.space_group_name_H-M   'P 1'
#
loop_
_entity.id
_entity.type
_entity.pdbx_description
1 polymer ?
#
loop_
_entity_poly.entity_id
_entity_poly.type
_entity_poly.pdbx_seq_one_letter_code
_entity_poly.pdbx_strand_id
1 'polypeptide(L)'
;MDTRTIPAAILLAAAVLTGCSTEPEQTDPTKLDNAAKLACTDFATDYKAAQTQQARVDLANKVNEWAQDSQTNGIADNATALARGADGGPGAWQLGADAFAKACLDAGWKG
;
A
#
# COMPACT_ATOMS: atom_id res chain seq x y z
N MET A 1 27.17 -61.19 13.54
CA MET A 1 26.65 -59.91 13.02
C MET A 1 25.25 -59.76 13.57
N ASP A 2 25.17 -59.03 14.67
CA ASP A 2 24.05 -58.94 15.58
C ASP A 2 22.82 -58.21 15.00
N THR A 3 21.68 -58.82 15.31
CA THR A 3 20.31 -58.32 15.20
C THR A 3 20.13 -56.96 15.87
N ARG A 4 19.52 -55.99 15.16
CA ARG A 4 18.95 -54.78 15.79
C ARG A 4 17.58 -54.45 15.22
N THR A 5 16.58 -54.76 16.04
CA THR A 5 15.19 -54.28 16.00
C THR A 5 15.14 -52.82 16.46
N ILE A 6 14.42 -51.94 15.75
CA ILE A 6 14.01 -50.63 16.26
C ILE A 6 12.50 -50.46 15.99
N PRO A 7 11.65 -50.34 17.03
CA PRO A 7 10.21 -50.17 16.86
C PRO A 7 9.86 -48.73 16.46
N ALA A 8 8.96 -48.60 15.49
CA ALA A 8 8.32 -47.36 15.10
C ALA A 8 7.26 -46.95 16.14
N ALA A 9 7.42 -45.78 16.74
CA ALA A 9 6.39 -45.10 17.52
C ALA A 9 6.25 -43.67 16.99
N ILE A 10 5.31 -43.48 16.07
CA ILE A 10 4.92 -42.13 15.60
C ILE A 10 3.69 -41.73 16.42
N LEU A 11 3.91 -40.81 17.35
CA LEU A 11 2.89 -40.17 18.18
C LEU A 11 2.01 -39.27 17.31
N LEU A 12 0.70 -39.54 17.27
CA LEU A 12 -0.30 -38.59 16.78
C LEU A 12 -0.46 -37.45 17.81
N ALA A 13 0.07 -36.27 17.49
CA ALA A 13 -0.27 -35.04 18.20
C ALA A 13 -1.41 -34.33 17.45
N ALA A 14 -2.63 -34.45 17.96
CA ALA A 14 -3.77 -33.64 17.52
C ALA A 14 -3.61 -32.22 18.08
N ALA A 15 -3.13 -31.29 17.25
CA ALA A 15 -3.15 -29.87 17.57
C ALA A 15 -4.56 -29.33 17.37
N VAL A 16 -5.23 -28.99 18.47
CA VAL A 16 -6.51 -28.27 18.47
C VAL A 16 -6.23 -26.82 18.09
N LEU A 17 -6.52 -26.46 16.83
CA LEU A 17 -6.49 -25.07 16.38
C LEU A 17 -7.68 -24.33 16.99
N THR A 18 -7.50 -23.68 18.13
CA THR A 18 -8.39 -22.59 18.56
C THR A 18 -8.12 -21.37 17.69
N GLY A 19 -8.65 -21.39 16.48
CA GLY A 19 -8.71 -20.23 15.61
C GLY A 19 -9.72 -19.23 16.18
N CYS A 20 -9.23 -18.26 16.96
CA CYS A 20 -9.96 -17.01 17.14
C CYS A 20 -10.11 -16.38 15.77
N SER A 21 -11.28 -16.59 15.15
CA SER A 21 -11.67 -15.93 13.92
C SER A 21 -11.95 -14.48 14.28
N THR A 22 -10.90 -13.64 14.24
CA THR A 22 -11.10 -12.20 14.11
C THR A 22 -11.63 -12.00 12.70
N GLU A 23 -12.95 -11.82 12.58
CA GLU A 23 -13.54 -11.31 11.34
C GLU A 23 -12.76 -10.05 10.96
N PRO A 24 -12.25 -9.95 9.72
CA PRO A 24 -11.59 -8.74 9.28
C PRO A 24 -12.60 -7.60 9.40
N GLU A 25 -12.30 -6.66 10.29
CA GLU A 25 -13.10 -5.46 10.47
C GLU A 25 -13.22 -4.79 9.10
N GLN A 26 -14.45 -4.64 8.61
CA GLN A 26 -14.69 -4.08 7.29
C GLN A 26 -14.29 -2.60 7.32
N THR A 27 -13.12 -2.28 6.78
CA THR A 27 -12.64 -0.90 6.67
C THR A 27 -13.63 -0.07 5.86
N ASP A 28 -14.03 1.07 6.41
CA ASP A 28 -14.87 2.06 5.74
C ASP A 28 -14.04 2.75 4.65
N PRO A 29 -14.32 2.49 3.35
CA PRO A 29 -13.47 2.97 2.27
C PRO A 29 -13.63 4.48 2.03
N THR A 30 -14.53 5.16 2.73
CA THR A 30 -14.69 6.62 2.66
C THR A 30 -13.79 7.37 3.64
N LYS A 31 -13.11 6.65 4.54
CA LYS A 31 -12.22 7.23 5.56
C LYS A 31 -10.77 7.01 5.20
N LEU A 32 -9.96 8.03 5.46
CA LEU A 32 -8.51 7.96 5.36
C LEU A 32 -7.95 6.89 6.30
N ASP A 33 -7.44 5.80 5.72
CA ASP A 33 -6.66 4.80 6.45
C ASP A 33 -5.18 5.22 6.61
N ASN A 34 -4.40 4.39 7.32
CA ASN A 34 -2.99 4.67 7.58
C ASN A 34 -2.14 4.67 6.30
N ALA A 35 -2.42 3.77 5.35
CA ALA A 35 -1.66 3.66 4.12
C ALA A 35 -1.90 4.89 3.23
N ALA A 36 -3.16 5.31 3.08
CA ALA A 36 -3.52 6.56 2.42
C ALA A 36 -2.86 7.77 3.10
N LYS A 37 -2.86 7.83 4.43
CA LYS A 37 -2.20 8.92 5.16
C LYS A 37 -0.70 9.00 4.86
N LEU A 38 -0.01 7.87 4.83
CA LEU A 38 1.42 7.81 4.48
C LEU A 38 1.63 8.26 3.03
N ALA A 39 0.86 7.72 2.08
CA ALA A 39 0.92 8.08 0.67
C ALA A 39 0.73 9.60 0.43
N CYS A 40 -0.31 10.19 1.03
CA CYS A 40 -0.62 11.61 0.94
C CYS A 40 0.47 12.48 1.58
N THR A 41 1.03 12.04 2.71
CA THR A 41 2.10 12.76 3.42
C THR A 41 3.41 12.75 2.64
N ASP A 42 3.81 11.59 2.10
CA ASP A 42 5.02 11.46 1.28
C ASP A 42 4.90 12.28 0.00
N PHE A 43 3.75 12.22 -0.67
CA PHE A 43 3.48 13.06 -1.83
C PHE A 43 3.66 14.55 -1.51
N ALA A 44 2.98 15.05 -0.48
CA ALA A 44 3.01 16.48 -0.16
C ALA A 44 4.40 16.97 0.29
N THR A 45 5.15 16.11 0.98
CA THR A 45 6.51 16.43 1.44
C THR A 45 7.47 16.65 0.26
N ASP A 46 7.43 15.74 -0.71
CA ASP A 46 8.47 15.68 -1.75
C ASP A 46 8.03 16.31 -3.09
N TYR A 47 6.74 16.61 -3.29
CA TYR A 47 6.20 17.14 -4.56
C TYR A 47 6.97 18.37 -5.08
N LYS A 48 7.29 19.32 -4.20
CA LYS A 48 8.02 20.54 -4.59
C LYS A 48 9.46 20.24 -5.03
N ALA A 49 10.07 19.17 -4.54
CA ALA A 49 11.42 18.75 -4.92
C ALA A 49 11.44 17.93 -6.22
N ALA A 50 10.31 17.33 -6.62
CA ALA A 50 10.18 16.48 -7.81
C ALA A 50 10.13 17.28 -9.14
N GLN A 51 11.20 18.01 -9.44
CA GLN A 51 11.29 18.89 -10.61
C GLN A 51 11.76 18.19 -11.88
N THR A 52 12.54 17.11 -11.75
CA THR A 52 13.03 16.31 -12.88
C THR A 52 12.13 15.10 -13.13
N GLN A 53 12.15 14.54 -14.34
CA GLN A 53 11.40 13.32 -14.65
C GLN A 53 11.74 12.18 -13.68
N GLN A 54 13.03 11.93 -13.45
CA GLN A 54 13.46 10.89 -12.51
C GLN A 54 12.90 11.12 -11.10
N ALA A 55 12.99 12.36 -10.58
CA ALA A 55 12.49 12.67 -9.24
C ALA A 55 10.96 12.49 -9.12
N ARG A 56 10.21 12.71 -10.21
CA ARG A 56 8.76 12.45 -10.25
C ARG A 56 8.46 10.97 -10.24
N VAL A 57 9.22 10.18 -10.99
CA VAL A 57 9.10 8.72 -11.01
C VAL A 57 9.42 8.15 -9.63
N ASP A 58 10.52 8.61 -9.02
CA ASP A 58 10.92 8.19 -7.68
C ASP A 58 9.84 8.54 -6.64
N LEU A 59 9.28 9.75 -6.69
CA LEU A 59 8.18 10.15 -5.83
C LEU A 59 6.93 9.30 -6.06
N ALA A 60 6.54 9.08 -7.33
CA ALA A 60 5.35 8.29 -7.64
C ALA A 60 5.51 6.82 -7.19
N ASN A 61 6.71 6.25 -7.29
CA ASN A 61 7.01 4.92 -6.77
C ASN A 61 6.85 4.88 -5.25
N LYS A 62 7.48 5.82 -4.52
CA LYS A 62 7.36 5.95 -3.07
C LYS A 62 5.90 6.09 -2.61
N VAL A 63 5.11 6.92 -3.29
CA VAL A 63 3.67 7.08 -3.01
C VAL A 63 2.91 5.76 -3.25
N ASN A 64 3.24 5.04 -4.31
CA ASN A 64 2.59 3.75 -4.63
C ASN A 64 2.93 2.63 -3.65
N GLU A 65 4.09 2.66 -2.99
CA GLU A 65 4.41 1.69 -1.93
C GLU A 65 3.32 1.66 -0.84
N TRP A 66 2.73 2.82 -0.52
CA TRP A 66 1.65 2.91 0.45
C TRP A 66 0.27 2.90 -0.18
N ALA A 67 0.08 3.62 -1.29
CA ALA A 67 -1.25 3.83 -1.87
C ALA A 67 -1.91 2.52 -2.32
N GLN A 68 -1.13 1.53 -2.77
CA GLN A 68 -1.66 0.25 -3.24
C GLN A 68 -2.18 -0.65 -2.10
N ASP A 69 -1.72 -0.42 -0.87
CA ASP A 69 -2.22 -1.12 0.32
C ASP A 69 -3.44 -0.42 0.95
N SER A 70 -3.79 0.76 0.45
CA SER A 70 -4.93 1.53 0.95
C SER A 70 -6.26 0.93 0.55
N GLN A 71 -7.19 0.89 1.49
CA GLN A 71 -8.60 0.57 1.29
C GLN A 71 -9.46 1.83 1.12
N THR A 72 -8.84 3.01 1.15
CA THR A 72 -9.50 4.31 0.96
C THR A 72 -9.79 4.53 -0.53
N ASN A 73 -11.04 4.88 -0.85
CA ASN A 73 -11.52 5.05 -2.21
C ASN A 73 -10.65 6.03 -3.02
N GLY A 74 -10.25 5.59 -4.20
CA GLY A 74 -9.54 6.40 -5.19
C GLY A 74 -8.05 6.64 -4.90
N ILE A 75 -7.51 6.27 -3.74
CA ILE A 75 -6.09 6.50 -3.44
C ILE A 75 -5.17 5.70 -4.37
N ALA A 76 -5.37 4.38 -4.47
CA ALA A 76 -4.56 3.51 -5.35
C ALA A 76 -4.67 3.89 -6.83
N ASP A 77 -5.89 4.19 -7.30
CA ASP A 77 -6.13 4.56 -8.69
C ASP A 77 -5.47 5.89 -9.05
N ASN A 78 -5.59 6.91 -8.19
CA ASN A 78 -4.96 8.20 -8.44
C ASN A 78 -3.43 8.15 -8.26
N ALA A 79 -2.90 7.27 -7.39
CA ALA A 79 -1.46 7.02 -7.31
C ALA A 79 -0.91 6.33 -8.57
N THR A 80 -1.72 5.47 -9.20
CA THR A 80 -1.40 4.89 -10.51
C THR A 80 -1.40 5.97 -11.60
N ALA A 81 -2.38 6.89 -11.57
CA ALA A 81 -2.42 8.02 -12.49
C ALA A 81 -1.23 8.97 -12.29
N LEU A 82 -0.81 9.19 -11.04
CA LEU A 82 0.40 9.94 -10.68
C LEU A 82 1.65 9.31 -11.32
N ALA A 83 1.82 7.99 -11.21
CA ALA A 83 2.95 7.27 -11.82
C ALA A 83 2.96 7.40 -13.34
N ARG A 84 1.81 7.21 -14.00
CA ARG A 84 1.69 7.44 -15.46
C ARG A 84 2.03 8.90 -15.83
N GLY A 85 1.63 9.86 -14.99
CA GLY A 85 1.93 11.27 -15.16
C GLY A 85 3.42 11.58 -15.01
N ALA A 86 4.12 10.90 -14.10
CA ALA A 86 5.55 11.07 -13.88
C ALA A 86 6.38 10.78 -15.15
N ASP A 87 5.99 9.75 -15.91
CA ASP A 87 6.61 9.39 -17.19
C ASP A 87 6.18 10.28 -18.36
N GLY A 88 4.99 10.91 -18.28
CA GLY A 88 4.37 11.66 -19.37
C GLY A 88 4.84 13.11 -19.56
N GLY A 89 5.84 13.57 -18.79
CA GLY A 89 6.36 14.94 -18.84
C GLY A 89 5.61 15.95 -17.96
N PRO A 90 5.99 17.25 -17.96
CA PRO A 90 5.50 18.24 -16.99
C PRO A 90 3.99 18.41 -16.90
N GLY A 91 3.29 18.47 -18.04
CA GLY A 91 1.83 18.62 -18.04
C GLY A 91 1.11 17.39 -17.51
N ALA A 92 1.54 16.19 -17.91
CA ALA A 92 0.97 14.94 -17.41
C ALA A 92 1.27 14.74 -15.91
N TRP A 93 2.47 15.12 -15.46
CA TRP A 93 2.84 15.11 -14.06
C TRP A 93 1.92 15.98 -13.22
N GLN A 94 1.70 17.22 -13.65
CA GLN A 94 0.82 18.14 -12.93
C GLN A 94 -0.61 17.60 -12.85
N LEU A 95 -1.15 17.07 -13.94
CA LEU A 95 -2.50 16.49 -13.95
C LEU A 95 -2.63 15.30 -12.99
N GLY A 96 -1.64 14.38 -13.00
CA GLY A 96 -1.62 13.24 -12.08
C GLY A 96 -1.47 13.67 -10.61
N ALA A 97 -0.62 14.68 -10.37
CA ALA A 97 -0.41 15.28 -9.05
C ALA A 97 -1.67 15.96 -8.50
N ASP A 98 -2.37 16.75 -9.33
CA ASP A 98 -3.61 17.42 -8.94
C ASP A 98 -4.72 16.40 -8.63
N ALA A 99 -4.81 15.32 -9.43
CA ALA A 99 -5.77 14.24 -9.21
C ALA A 99 -5.49 13.49 -7.90
N PHE A 100 -4.22 13.14 -7.63
CA PHE A 100 -3.83 12.48 -6.40
C PHE A 100 -4.03 13.38 -5.17
N ALA A 101 -3.62 14.64 -5.25
CA ALA A 101 -3.85 15.62 -4.18
C ALA A 101 -5.34 15.77 -3.86
N LYS A 102 -6.19 15.82 -4.89
CA LYS A 102 -7.64 15.86 -4.71
C LYS A 102 -8.17 14.62 -3.99
N ALA A 103 -7.72 13.42 -4.38
CA ALA A 103 -8.12 12.18 -3.71
C ALA A 103 -7.75 12.19 -2.21
N CYS A 104 -6.56 12.69 -1.86
CA CYS A 104 -6.15 12.87 -0.47
C CYS A 104 -7.09 13.80 0.30
N LEU A 105 -7.42 14.97 -0.27
CA LEU A 105 -8.32 15.94 0.37
C LEU A 105 -9.75 15.40 0.52
N ASP A 106 -10.28 14.74 -0.51
CA ASP A 106 -11.61 14.14 -0.50
C ASP A 106 -11.70 13.00 0.54
N ALA A 107 -10.60 12.26 0.77
CA ALA A 107 -10.50 11.28 1.85
C ALA A 107 -10.38 11.89 3.26
N GLY A 108 -10.23 13.21 3.36
CA GLY A 108 -10.15 13.94 4.63
C GLY A 108 -8.72 14.14 5.17
N TRP A 109 -7.69 13.95 4.35
CA TRP A 109 -6.32 14.33 4.71
C TRP A 109 -6.21 15.86 4.79
N LYS A 110 -5.54 16.37 5.83
CA LYS A 110 -5.49 17.81 6.17
C LYS A 110 -4.08 18.40 6.18
N GLY A 111 -3.16 17.82 5.39
CA GLY A 111 -1.74 18.17 5.44
C GLY A 111 -1.45 19.66 5.37
#